data_AF-A0A8I0SCG8-F1
#
_entry.id   AF-A0A8I0SCG8-F1
#
_cell.length_a   1.000
_cell.length_b   1.000
_cell.length_c   1.000
_cell.angle_alpha   90.00
_cell.angle_beta   90.00
_cell.angle_gamma   90.00
#
_symmetry.space_group_name_H-M   'P 1'
#
loop_
_entity.id
_entity.type
_entity.pdbx_description
1 polymer ?
#
loop_
_entity_poly.entity_id
_entity_poly.type
_entity_poly.pdbx_seq_one_letter_code
_entity_poly.pdbx_strand_id
1 'polypeptide(L)'
;MTSIGSAPCRAEGCAAAVEPGAPVPLCAAHIVAAAAWAERAHGVEDVLPSPCPACGSRLGVRYPSGWLCAVCEWRHGDHPDGELAPPRVDVVYYIRFGDRMKIGTSANPRQRLGTLRHDELLAFERGGRSVERARHAEFARQRFARTEWFELDAELRAHVATLAAGQPDPWELLARWRSEGLASRVS
;
A
#
# COMPACT_ATOMS: atom_id res chain seq x y z
N MET A 1 1.06 16.62 -54.74
CA MET A 1 1.16 15.89 -53.45
C MET A 1 1.58 16.88 -52.40
N THR A 2 0.61 17.52 -51.74
CA THR A 2 0.87 18.49 -50.67
C THR A 2 1.30 17.69 -49.45
N SER A 3 2.58 17.80 -49.06
CA SER A 3 3.07 17.25 -47.80
C SER A 3 2.28 17.92 -46.67
N ILE A 4 1.40 17.16 -46.02
CA ILE A 4 0.79 17.58 -44.76
C ILE A 4 1.95 17.61 -43.77
N GLY A 5 2.47 18.80 -43.47
CA GLY A 5 3.51 18.96 -42.47
C GLY A 5 3.04 18.36 -41.16
N SER A 6 3.79 17.39 -40.63
CA SER A 6 3.52 16.85 -39.30
C SER A 6 3.54 17.99 -38.30
N ALA A 7 2.56 18.02 -37.38
CA ALA A 7 2.48 19.04 -36.35
C ALA A 7 3.82 19.10 -35.57
N PRO A 8 4.26 20.30 -35.12
CA PRO A 8 5.47 20.40 -34.33
C PRO A 8 5.26 19.83 -32.92
N CYS A 9 6.31 19.28 -32.36
CA CYS A 9 6.41 18.87 -30.96
C CYS A 9 5.99 20.01 -30.02
N ARG A 10 5.22 19.71 -28.96
CA ARG A 10 4.80 20.71 -27.96
C ARG A 10 5.80 20.94 -26.83
N ALA A 11 6.95 20.28 -26.84
CA ALA A 11 8.03 20.60 -25.92
C ALA A 11 8.59 21.99 -26.23
N GLU A 12 8.85 22.78 -25.18
CA GLU A 12 9.34 24.14 -25.31
C GLU A 12 10.64 24.20 -26.13
N GLY A 13 10.69 25.09 -27.12
CA GLY A 13 11.85 25.26 -28.00
C GLY A 13 12.10 24.13 -29.01
N CYS A 14 11.21 23.14 -29.12
CA CYS A 14 11.37 22.02 -30.06
C CYS A 14 10.61 22.24 -31.37
N ALA A 15 11.31 22.17 -32.50
CA ALA A 15 10.73 22.27 -33.84
C ALA A 15 10.57 20.92 -34.57
N ALA A 16 10.92 19.81 -33.91
CA ALA A 16 10.82 18.47 -34.51
C ALA A 16 9.35 18.08 -34.73
N ALA A 17 9.10 17.21 -35.72
CA ALA A 17 7.77 16.66 -35.97
C ALA A 17 7.30 15.78 -34.81
N VAL A 18 5.99 15.81 -34.53
CA VAL A 18 5.33 14.86 -33.62
C VAL A 18 5.48 13.44 -34.15
N GLU A 19 5.70 12.51 -33.22
CA GLU A 19 5.76 11.08 -33.53
C GLU A 19 4.38 10.57 -33.95
N PRO A 20 4.24 9.94 -35.13
CA PRO A 20 2.96 9.43 -35.60
C PRO A 20 2.32 8.45 -34.60
N GLY A 21 1.06 8.69 -34.24
CA GLY A 21 0.31 7.83 -33.33
C GLY A 21 0.66 8.00 -31.85
N ALA A 22 1.54 8.94 -31.48
CA ALA A 22 1.80 9.24 -30.08
C ALA A 22 0.53 9.76 -29.38
N PRO A 23 0.23 9.30 -28.15
CA PRO A 23 -0.95 9.75 -27.40
C PRO A 23 -0.85 11.21 -26.94
N VAL A 24 0.37 11.76 -26.97
CA VAL A 24 0.68 13.15 -26.66
C VAL A 24 1.49 13.75 -27.82
N PRO A 25 1.31 15.04 -28.13
CA PRO A 25 1.97 15.67 -29.27
C PRO A 25 3.45 16.00 -28.98
N LEU A 26 4.28 14.95 -28.89
CA LEU A 26 5.73 15.01 -28.68
C LEU A 26 6.47 14.30 -29.83
N CYS A 27 7.68 14.74 -30.13
CA CYS A 27 8.58 14.00 -31.03
C CYS A 27 9.18 12.77 -30.32
N ALA A 28 9.70 11.80 -31.09
CA ALA A 28 10.31 10.58 -30.55
C ALA A 28 11.31 10.85 -29.40
N ALA A 29 12.21 11.82 -29.57
CA ALA A 29 13.21 12.14 -28.55
C ALA A 29 12.60 12.62 -27.23
N HIS A 30 11.54 13.45 -27.29
CA HIS A 30 10.87 13.93 -26.09
C HIS A 30 9.96 12.87 -25.46
N ILE A 31 9.41 11.94 -26.25
CA ILE A 31 8.71 10.76 -25.72
C ILE A 31 9.68 9.91 -24.90
N VAL A 32 10.86 9.62 -25.45
CA VAL A 32 11.90 8.86 -24.74
C VAL A 32 12.35 9.59 -23.47
N ALA A 33 12.57 10.90 -23.55
CA ALA A 33 12.97 11.70 -22.38
C ALA A 33 11.88 11.70 -21.28
N ALA A 34 10.61 11.87 -21.67
CA ALA A 34 9.48 11.84 -20.76
C ALA A 34 9.30 10.45 -20.12
N ALA A 35 9.40 9.39 -20.90
CA ALA A 35 9.35 8.02 -20.42
C ALA A 35 10.49 7.74 -19.42
N ALA A 36 11.73 8.08 -19.77
CA ALA A 36 12.87 7.87 -18.88
C ALA A 36 12.77 8.69 -17.58
N TRP A 37 12.19 9.89 -17.63
CA TRP A 37 11.89 10.67 -16.43
C TRP A 37 10.82 9.99 -15.57
N ALA A 38 9.72 9.55 -16.18
CA ALA A 38 8.62 8.87 -15.49
C ALA A 38 9.09 7.55 -14.84
N GLU A 39 9.87 6.73 -15.55
CA GLU A 39 10.44 5.48 -15.01
C GLU A 39 11.34 5.73 -13.78
N ARG A 40 12.12 6.82 -13.77
CA ARG A 40 12.93 7.19 -12.60
C ARG A 40 12.08 7.69 -11.43
N ALA A 41 11.02 8.45 -11.71
CA ALA A 41 10.19 9.09 -10.70
C ALA A 41 9.18 8.12 -10.05
N HIS A 42 8.64 7.19 -10.84
CA HIS A 42 7.50 6.36 -10.45
C HIS A 42 7.74 4.85 -10.61
N GLY A 43 8.79 4.46 -11.35
CA GLY A 43 8.99 3.06 -11.74
C GLY A 43 7.94 2.56 -12.73
N VAL A 44 8.00 1.27 -13.04
CA VAL A 44 7.05 0.57 -13.92
C VAL A 44 6.51 -0.65 -13.20
N GLU A 45 5.19 -0.74 -13.02
CA GLU A 45 4.54 -1.93 -12.49
C GLU A 45 4.58 -3.08 -13.50
N ASP A 46 5.07 -4.24 -13.07
CA ASP A 46 5.17 -5.47 -13.88
C ASP A 46 5.41 -6.69 -12.97
N VAL A 47 5.49 -7.90 -13.53
CA VAL A 47 5.67 -9.16 -12.80
C VAL A 47 7.09 -9.23 -12.21
N LEU A 48 7.18 -9.55 -10.92
CA LEU A 48 8.47 -9.80 -10.26
C LEU A 48 9.18 -11.01 -10.88
N PRO A 49 10.53 -11.00 -10.98
CA PRO A 49 11.29 -12.14 -11.50
C PRO A 49 11.07 -13.46 -10.73
N SER A 50 10.70 -13.36 -9.45
CA SER A 50 10.24 -14.48 -8.64
C SER A 50 9.25 -13.97 -7.57
N PRO A 51 8.42 -14.85 -6.97
CA PRO A 51 7.56 -14.44 -5.86
C PRO A 51 8.37 -13.78 -4.75
N CYS A 52 7.86 -12.68 -4.20
CA CYS A 52 8.51 -11.95 -3.12
C CYS A 52 8.76 -12.86 -1.91
N PRO A 53 10.00 -12.96 -1.39
CA PRO A 53 10.30 -13.85 -0.26
C PRO A 53 9.63 -13.39 1.05
N ALA A 54 9.29 -12.11 1.18
CA ALA A 54 8.66 -11.55 2.38
C ALA A 54 7.14 -11.76 2.43
N CYS A 55 6.44 -11.62 1.30
CA CYS A 55 4.96 -11.66 1.27
C CYS A 55 4.35 -12.63 0.24
N GLY A 56 5.15 -13.20 -0.66
CA GLY A 56 4.71 -14.12 -1.72
C GLY A 56 4.08 -13.45 -2.95
N SER A 57 3.94 -12.11 -2.97
CA SER A 57 3.39 -11.40 -4.13
C SER A 57 4.22 -11.62 -5.39
N ARG A 58 3.55 -11.62 -6.54
CA ARG A 58 4.17 -11.71 -7.88
C ARG A 58 4.22 -10.38 -8.61
N LEU A 59 3.66 -9.31 -8.02
CA LEU A 59 3.64 -7.97 -8.61
C LEU A 59 4.76 -7.12 -8.03
N GLY A 60 5.44 -6.36 -8.89
CA GLY A 60 6.57 -5.50 -8.52
C GLY A 60 6.56 -4.17 -9.26
N VAL A 61 7.32 -3.23 -8.73
CA VAL A 61 7.63 -1.94 -9.37
C VAL A 61 9.12 -1.97 -9.75
N ARG A 62 9.39 -1.84 -11.04
CA ARG A 62 10.74 -1.79 -11.61
C ARG A 62 11.22 -0.35 -11.66
N TYR A 63 12.28 -0.06 -10.90
CA TYR A 63 13.07 1.15 -11.01
C TYR A 63 14.38 0.86 -11.76
N PRO A 64 15.10 1.88 -12.26
CA PRO A 64 16.42 1.68 -12.83
C PRO A 64 17.43 1.04 -11.87
N SER A 65 17.25 1.21 -10.56
CA SER A 65 18.09 0.65 -9.49
C SER A 65 17.71 -0.79 -9.08
N GLY A 66 16.58 -1.32 -9.58
CA GLY A 66 16.12 -2.67 -9.28
C GLY A 66 14.61 -2.77 -9.05
N TRP A 67 14.19 -3.92 -8.56
CA TRP A 67 12.79 -4.24 -8.31
C TRP A 67 12.42 -4.11 -6.85
N LEU A 68 11.28 -3.49 -6.58
CA LEU A 68 10.59 -3.54 -5.28
C LEU A 68 9.28 -4.30 -5.43
N CYS A 69 8.90 -5.08 -4.42
CA CYS A 69 7.58 -5.70 -4.38
C CYS A 69 6.49 -4.62 -4.27
N ALA A 70 5.47 -4.64 -5.12
CA ALA A 70 4.39 -3.64 -5.11
C ALA A 70 3.49 -3.69 -3.85
N VAL A 71 3.56 -4.79 -3.09
CA VAL A 71 2.72 -5.02 -1.91
C VAL A 71 3.44 -4.65 -0.61
N CYS A 72 4.71 -5.07 -0.49
CA CYS A 72 5.45 -4.98 0.77
C CYS A 72 6.78 -4.23 0.65
N GLU A 73 7.10 -3.75 -0.55
CA GLU A 73 8.31 -2.97 -0.86
C GLU A 73 9.63 -3.69 -0.64
N TRP A 74 9.61 -5.02 -0.44
CA TRP A 74 10.82 -5.82 -0.39
C TRP A 74 11.64 -5.67 -1.67
N ARG A 75 12.94 -5.39 -1.52
CA ARG A 75 13.85 -5.31 -2.66
C ARG A 75 14.19 -6.71 -3.16
N HIS A 76 13.87 -6.96 -4.43
CA HIS A 76 14.17 -8.25 -5.06
C HIS A 76 15.68 -8.49 -5.10
N GLY A 77 16.10 -9.72 -4.80
CA GLY A 77 17.50 -10.12 -4.70
C GLY A 77 18.06 -10.05 -3.28
N ASP A 78 17.44 -9.28 -2.38
CA ASP A 78 17.80 -9.29 -0.96
C ASP A 78 17.23 -10.57 -0.33
N HIS A 79 18.08 -11.32 0.38
CA HIS A 79 17.71 -12.61 0.96
C HIS A 79 17.48 -12.47 2.47
N PRO A 80 16.27 -12.77 2.98
CA PRO A 80 16.10 -12.87 4.43
C PRO A 80 16.91 -14.04 4.97
N ASP A 81 17.55 -13.87 6.12
CA ASP A 81 18.11 -14.99 6.87
C ASP A 81 16.96 -15.91 7.29
N GLY A 82 16.85 -17.04 6.59
CA GLY A 82 15.73 -17.98 6.69
C GLY A 82 15.67 -18.76 8.01
N GLU A 83 16.61 -18.54 8.93
CA GLU A 83 16.64 -19.18 10.24
C GLU A 83 15.69 -18.50 11.25
N LEU A 84 15.25 -17.27 10.98
CA LEU A 84 14.42 -16.51 11.92
C LEU A 84 12.92 -16.69 11.63
N ALA A 85 12.15 -16.94 12.68
CA ALA A 85 10.69 -16.92 12.59
C ALA A 85 10.20 -15.56 12.03
N PRO A 86 9.13 -15.54 11.19
CA PRO A 86 8.62 -14.32 10.59
C PRO A 86 8.41 -13.21 11.63
N PRO A 87 8.71 -11.94 11.30
CA PRO A 87 8.55 -10.84 12.25
C PRO A 87 7.10 -10.76 12.73
N ARG A 88 6.93 -10.84 14.05
CA ARG A 88 5.64 -10.62 14.69
C ARG A 88 5.28 -9.14 14.56
N VAL A 89 4.13 -8.87 13.94
CA VAL A 89 3.52 -7.54 13.88
C VAL A 89 2.18 -7.63 14.57
N ASP A 90 2.07 -7.01 15.75
CA ASP A 90 0.80 -6.85 16.45
C ASP A 90 0.02 -5.69 15.83
N VAL A 91 -1.28 -5.90 15.62
CA VAL A 91 -2.19 -4.86 15.11
C VAL A 91 -3.39 -4.68 16.02
N VAL A 92 -3.89 -3.46 16.09
CA VAL A 92 -5.25 -3.15 16.49
C VAL A 92 -6.09 -3.10 15.21
N TYR A 93 -7.19 -3.86 15.19
CA TYR A 93 -8.11 -3.93 14.07
C TYR A 93 -9.42 -3.22 14.40
N TYR A 94 -9.98 -2.60 13.36
CA TYR A 94 -11.26 -1.92 13.38
C TYR A 94 -12.18 -2.63 12.39
N ILE A 95 -13.22 -3.32 12.88
CA ILE A 95 -14.19 -4.00 12.01
C ILE A 95 -15.60 -3.46 12.23
N ARG A 96 -16.38 -3.39 11.15
CA ARG A 96 -17.78 -2.97 11.18
C ARG A 96 -18.71 -4.17 11.25
N PHE A 97 -19.78 -4.03 12.00
CA PHE A 97 -20.93 -4.92 11.93
C PHE A 97 -22.22 -4.12 12.15
N GLY A 98 -22.99 -3.92 11.08
CA GLY A 98 -24.10 -2.98 11.06
C GLY A 98 -23.65 -1.55 11.34
N ASP A 99 -24.25 -0.95 12.36
CA ASP A 99 -24.02 0.41 12.89
C ASP A 99 -22.99 0.46 14.02
N ARG A 100 -22.28 -0.65 14.25
CA ARG A 100 -21.31 -0.79 15.34
C ARG A 100 -19.93 -1.09 14.80
N MET A 101 -18.93 -0.63 15.54
CA MET A 101 -17.52 -0.91 15.29
C MET A 101 -16.96 -1.74 16.44
N LYS A 102 -16.13 -2.72 16.12
CA LYS A 102 -15.31 -3.43 17.09
C LYS A 102 -13.87 -2.98 16.97
N ILE A 103 -13.27 -2.66 18.11
CA ILE A 103 -11.84 -2.37 18.25
C ILE A 103 -11.22 -3.52 19.04
N GLY A 104 -10.33 -4.28 18.42
CA GLY A 104 -9.62 -5.38 19.10
C GLY A 104 -8.17 -5.50 18.64
N THR A 105 -7.37 -6.36 19.26
CA THR A 105 -5.98 -6.60 18.84
C THR A 105 -5.68 -8.06 18.49
N SER A 106 -4.67 -8.29 17.64
CA SER A 106 -4.17 -9.61 17.28
C SER A 106 -2.75 -9.57 16.72
N ALA A 107 -1.95 -10.59 17.03
CA ALA A 107 -0.72 -10.91 16.32
C ALA A 107 -0.97 -11.69 14.99
N ASN A 108 -2.14 -12.32 14.90
CA ASN A 108 -2.56 -13.18 13.80
C ASN A 108 -3.92 -12.71 13.25
N PRO A 109 -3.99 -11.52 12.62
CA PRO A 109 -5.26 -10.92 12.23
C PRO A 109 -6.04 -11.75 11.22
N ARG A 110 -5.40 -12.45 10.26
CA ARG A 110 -6.10 -13.33 9.31
C ARG A 110 -6.90 -14.43 10.01
N GLN A 111 -6.27 -15.15 10.93
CA GLN A 111 -6.92 -16.19 11.70
C GLN A 111 -8.02 -15.63 12.61
N ARG A 112 -7.74 -14.52 13.30
CA ARG A 112 -8.69 -13.89 14.22
C ARG A 112 -9.93 -13.35 13.50
N LEU A 113 -9.75 -12.64 12.39
CA LEU A 113 -10.86 -12.06 11.64
C LEU A 113 -11.70 -13.12 10.92
N GLY A 114 -11.09 -14.24 10.52
CA GLY A 114 -11.81 -15.38 9.95
C GLY A 114 -12.79 -16.06 10.92
N THR A 115 -12.67 -15.85 12.23
CA THR A 115 -13.62 -16.38 13.23
C THR A 115 -14.64 -15.36 13.72
N LEU A 116 -14.48 -14.08 13.37
CA LEU A 116 -15.37 -13.01 13.80
C LEU A 116 -16.41 -12.72 12.72
N ARG A 117 -17.67 -12.61 13.11
CA ARG A 117 -18.72 -12.04 12.24
C ARG A 117 -18.51 -10.53 12.12
N HIS A 118 -18.35 -10.07 10.89
CA HIS A 118 -18.19 -8.66 10.53
C HIS A 118 -18.60 -8.46 9.07
N ASP A 119 -18.98 -7.24 8.74
CA ASP A 119 -19.30 -6.84 7.37
C ASP A 119 -18.04 -6.39 6.62
N GLU A 120 -17.13 -5.75 7.34
CA GLU A 120 -16.03 -4.99 6.73
C GLU A 120 -14.86 -4.82 7.70
N LEU A 121 -13.63 -4.96 7.19
CA LEU A 121 -12.41 -4.55 7.87
C LEU A 121 -12.10 -3.11 7.46
N LEU A 122 -12.16 -2.18 8.40
CA LEU A 122 -12.04 -0.75 8.14
C LEU A 122 -10.58 -0.28 8.19
N ALA A 123 -9.79 -0.76 9.16
CA ALA A 123 -8.41 -0.33 9.33
C ALA A 123 -7.59 -1.30 10.19
N PHE A 124 -6.26 -1.21 10.04
CA PHE A 124 -5.29 -1.62 11.04
C PHE A 124 -4.52 -0.42 11.58
N GLU A 125 -4.24 -0.45 12.88
CA GLU A 125 -3.28 0.43 13.54
C GLU A 125 -2.17 -0.44 14.14
N ARG A 126 -0.91 -0.06 13.93
CA ARG A 126 0.23 -0.84 14.44
C ARG A 126 0.27 -0.78 15.96
N GLY A 127 0.27 -1.93 16.63
CA GLY A 127 0.32 -2.00 18.09
C GLY A 127 -0.43 -3.18 18.70
N GLY A 128 -0.10 -3.47 19.96
CA GLY A 128 -0.73 -4.55 20.73
C GLY A 128 -1.75 -4.05 21.76
N ARG A 129 -1.87 -4.80 22.86
CA ARG A 129 -2.85 -4.53 23.93
C ARG A 129 -2.77 -3.13 24.56
N SER A 130 -1.61 -2.48 24.55
CA SER A 130 -1.47 -1.11 25.06
C SER A 130 -2.22 -0.10 24.19
N VAL A 131 -2.08 -0.20 22.87
CA VAL A 131 -2.78 0.67 21.90
C VAL A 131 -4.28 0.37 21.94
N GLU A 132 -4.68 -0.89 21.94
CA GLU A 132 -6.09 -1.28 22.09
C GLU A 132 -6.72 -0.66 23.34
N ARG A 133 -6.06 -0.78 24.51
CA ARG A 133 -6.54 -0.17 25.76
C ARG A 133 -6.64 1.34 25.68
N ALA A 134 -5.69 2.00 25.01
CA ALA A 134 -5.74 3.44 24.81
C ALA A 134 -6.96 3.84 23.97
N ARG A 135 -7.23 3.14 22.85
CA ARG A 135 -8.39 3.39 21.99
C ARG A 135 -9.71 3.09 22.70
N HIS A 136 -9.73 2.05 23.52
CA HIS A 136 -10.89 1.74 24.37
C HIS A 136 -11.18 2.81 25.41
N ALA A 137 -10.16 3.51 25.90
CA ALA A 137 -10.30 4.59 26.87
C ALA A 137 -10.69 5.91 26.18
N GLU A 138 -10.07 6.22 25.04
CA GLU A 138 -10.38 7.37 24.20
C GLU A 138 -11.84 7.34 23.73
N PHE A 139 -12.29 6.21 23.16
CA PHE A 139 -13.66 6.05 22.66
C PHE A 139 -14.62 5.48 23.70
N ALA A 140 -14.33 5.68 24.99
CA ALA A 140 -15.17 5.15 26.07
C ALA A 140 -16.61 5.68 26.01
N ARG A 141 -16.84 6.89 25.48
CA ARG A 141 -18.19 7.48 25.33
C ARG A 141 -19.07 6.71 24.34
N GLN A 142 -18.49 6.13 23.29
CA GLN A 142 -19.20 5.33 22.29
C GLN A 142 -19.32 3.85 22.69
N ARG A 143 -18.62 3.43 23.73
CA ARG A 143 -18.45 2.02 24.07
C ARG A 143 -19.72 1.43 24.67
N PHE A 144 -20.16 0.30 24.14
CA PHE A 144 -21.27 -0.45 24.73
C PHE A 144 -20.81 -1.15 26.01
N ALA A 145 -21.04 -0.50 27.14
CA ALA A 145 -20.66 -0.96 28.48
C ALA A 145 -19.17 -1.40 28.53
N ARG A 146 -18.90 -2.65 28.90
CA ARG A 146 -17.55 -3.21 29.01
C ARG A 146 -17.14 -4.09 27.82
N THR A 147 -17.88 -4.01 26.71
CA THR A 147 -17.62 -4.85 25.53
C THR A 147 -16.50 -4.28 24.65
N GLU A 148 -16.10 -4.97 23.59
CA GLU A 148 -15.17 -4.44 22.58
C GLU A 148 -15.91 -3.73 21.42
N TRP A 149 -17.20 -3.43 21.60
CA TRP A 149 -18.06 -2.81 20.59
C TRP A 149 -18.35 -1.34 20.94
N PHE A 150 -18.43 -0.52 19.91
CA PHE A 150 -18.58 0.92 19.95
C PHE A 150 -19.64 1.36 18.94
N GLU A 151 -20.42 2.38 19.27
CA GLU A 151 -21.31 3.05 18.32
C GLU A 151 -20.47 3.67 17.20
N LEU A 152 -20.81 3.39 15.93
CA LEU A 152 -20.11 3.98 14.81
C LEU A 152 -20.65 5.40 14.53
N ASP A 153 -20.13 6.38 15.26
CA ASP A 153 -20.46 7.80 15.10
C ASP A 153 -19.51 8.54 14.13
N ALA A 154 -19.65 9.86 14.01
CA ALA A 154 -18.82 10.66 13.11
C ALA A 154 -17.34 10.69 13.54
N GLU A 155 -17.06 10.66 14.86
CA GLU A 155 -15.70 10.68 15.39
C GLU A 155 -14.96 9.38 15.03
N LEU A 156 -15.58 8.22 15.29
CA LEU A 156 -14.96 6.94 14.96
C LEU A 156 -14.78 6.73 13.46
N ARG A 157 -15.71 7.22 12.63
CA ARG A 157 -15.54 7.23 11.16
C ARG A 157 -14.33 8.07 10.74
N ALA A 158 -14.18 9.27 11.31
CA ALA A 158 -13.04 10.14 11.00
C ALA A 158 -11.71 9.53 11.44
N HIS A 159 -11.68 8.87 12.61
CA HIS A 159 -10.50 8.16 13.10
C HIS A 159 -10.06 7.05 12.14
N VAL A 160 -10.97 6.15 11.72
CA VAL A 160 -10.58 5.08 10.78
C VAL A 160 -10.23 5.61 9.39
N ALA A 161 -10.89 6.67 8.93
CA ALA A 161 -10.52 7.34 7.68
C ALA A 161 -9.09 7.92 7.74
N THR A 162 -8.68 8.42 8.90
CA THR A 162 -7.31 8.91 9.14
C THR A 162 -6.31 7.76 9.13
N LEU A 163 -6.65 6.61 9.73
CA LEU A 163 -5.79 5.41 9.70
C LEU A 163 -5.63 4.85 8.28
N ALA A 164 -6.68 4.92 7.46
CA ALA A 164 -6.67 4.47 6.07
C ALA A 164 -6.03 5.50 5.11
N ALA A 165 -5.73 6.71 5.58
CA ALA A 165 -5.20 7.77 4.73
C ALA A 165 -3.82 7.36 4.18
N GLY A 166 -3.71 7.27 2.86
CA GLY A 166 -2.48 6.92 2.14
C GLY A 166 -2.26 5.42 1.89
N GLN A 167 -3.04 4.52 2.51
CA GLN A 167 -3.02 3.09 2.17
C GLN A 167 -4.40 2.45 2.48
N PRO A 168 -5.30 2.34 1.48
CA PRO A 168 -6.68 1.96 1.73
C PRO A 168 -6.87 0.47 2.06
N ASP A 169 -5.95 -0.41 1.67
CA ASP A 169 -6.02 -1.83 2.03
C ASP A 169 -5.19 -2.13 3.31
N PRO A 170 -5.85 -2.47 4.44
CA PRO A 170 -5.16 -2.85 5.67
C PRO A 170 -4.23 -4.07 5.50
N TRP A 171 -4.54 -4.99 4.58
CA TRP A 171 -3.72 -6.18 4.37
C TRP A 171 -2.38 -5.87 3.70
N GLU A 172 -2.37 -4.95 2.74
CA GLU A 172 -1.13 -4.45 2.13
C GLU A 172 -0.29 -3.70 3.15
N LEU A 173 -0.91 -2.87 3.99
CA LEU A 173 -0.22 -2.17 5.08
C LEU A 173 0.45 -3.15 6.06
N LEU A 174 -0.25 -4.23 6.45
CA LEU A 174 0.32 -5.29 7.28
C LEU A 174 1.48 -6.01 6.57
N ALA A 175 1.38 -6.24 5.26
CA ALA A 175 2.44 -6.85 4.48
C ALA A 175 3.70 -5.97 4.45
N ARG A 176 3.54 -4.65 4.28
CA ARG A 176 4.64 -3.68 4.37
C ARG A 176 5.33 -3.71 5.73
N TRP A 177 4.60 -3.62 6.83
CA TRP A 177 5.18 -3.70 8.19
C TRP A 177 5.94 -5.00 8.45
N ARG A 178 5.49 -6.13 7.87
CA ARG A 178 6.21 -7.41 7.97
C ARG A 178 7.50 -7.41 7.16
N SER A 179 7.47 -6.84 5.96
CA SER A 179 8.65 -6.67 5.12
C SER A 179 9.70 -5.77 5.80
N GLU A 180 9.29 -4.63 6.36
CA GLU A 180 10.17 -3.75 7.16
C GLU A 180 10.83 -4.50 8.33
N GLY A 181 10.03 -5.27 9.07
CA GLY A 181 10.52 -6.07 10.19
C GLY A 181 11.47 -7.19 9.78
N LEU A 182 11.37 -7.67 8.54
CA LEU A 182 12.27 -8.68 7.98
C LEU A 182 13.55 -8.02 7.45
N ALA A 183 13.44 -6.85 6.80
CA ALA A 183 14.58 -6.13 6.23
C ALA A 183 15.55 -5.65 7.33
N SER A 184 15.00 -5.29 8.49
CA SER A 184 15.79 -4.95 9.69
C SER A 184 16.64 -6.11 10.23
N ARG A 185 16.48 -7.33 9.70
CA ARG A 185 17.19 -8.54 10.12
C ARG A 185 18.19 -9.06 9.08
N VAL A 186 18.32 -8.39 7.93
CA VAL A 186 19.25 -8.75 6.84
C VAL A 186 20.53 -7.90 6.93
N SER A 187 21.01 -7.66 8.15
CA SER A 187 22.26 -6.89 8.40
C SER A 187 23.48 -7.80 8.47
#